data_AF-C9AAF3-F1
#
_entry.id   AF-C9AAF3-F1
#
_cell.length_a   1.000
_cell.length_b   1.000
_cell.length_c   1.000
_cell.angle_alpha   90.00
_cell.angle_beta   90.00
_cell.angle_gamma   90.00
#
_symmetry.space_group_name_H-M   'P 1'
#
loop_
_entity.id
_entity.type
_entity.pdbx_description
1 polymer ?
#
loop_
_entity_poly.entity_id
_entity_poly.type
_entity_poly.pdbx_seq_one_letter_code
_entity_poly.pdbx_strand_id
1 'polypeptide(L)'
;MMKKGHMTPEAYLNNYSELCYLQEFPLIKQVCTELQTRFKEICYTEYDNVLQQMADLLEIDAQLQMFLEFFRHDFFKEIELAEEEIVKMIKKDKNVYYRQMAGIGTNQKAPHGLIYLSEK
;
A
#
# COMPACT_ATOMS: atom_id res chain seq x y z
N MET A 1 -14.50 23.04 21.23
CA MET A 1 -13.21 22.85 20.54
C MET A 1 -12.99 21.36 20.33
N MET A 2 -13.17 20.86 19.11
CA MET A 2 -12.77 19.48 18.78
C MET A 2 -11.24 19.40 18.86
N LYS A 3 -10.70 18.56 19.74
CA LYS A 3 -9.30 18.15 19.65
C LYS A 3 -9.15 17.44 18.30
N LYS A 4 -8.43 18.03 17.35
CA LYS A 4 -7.96 17.29 16.16
C LYS A 4 -7.11 16.15 16.69
N GLY A 5 -7.67 14.95 16.74
CA GLY A 5 -6.91 13.75 17.12
C GLY A 5 -5.78 13.61 16.11
N HIS A 6 -4.54 13.61 16.58
CA HIS A 6 -3.43 13.17 15.74
C HIS A 6 -3.72 11.75 15.31
N MET A 7 -3.80 11.51 13.99
CA MET A 7 -3.95 10.18 13.43
C MET A 7 -2.67 9.40 13.73
N THR A 8 -2.77 8.33 14.53
CA THR A 8 -1.62 7.46 14.79
C THR A 8 -1.45 6.45 13.64
N PRO A 9 -0.26 5.85 13.47
CA PRO A 9 -0.07 4.79 12.48
C PRO A 9 -1.07 3.64 12.64
N GLU A 10 -1.39 3.25 13.87
CA GLU A 10 -2.38 2.20 14.16
C GLU A 10 -3.79 2.62 13.73
N ALA A 11 -4.17 3.87 14.02
CA ALA A 11 -5.46 4.40 13.60
C ALA A 11 -5.59 4.44 12.08
N TYR A 12 -4.49 4.74 11.36
CA TYR A 12 -4.43 4.67 9.90
C TYR A 12 -4.57 3.23 9.39
N LEU A 13 -3.82 2.30 9.96
CA LEU A 13 -3.79 0.90 9.52
C LEU A 13 -5.10 0.15 9.77
N ASN A 14 -5.99 0.67 10.63
CA ASN A 14 -7.35 0.13 10.79
C ASN A 14 -8.17 0.15 9.49
N ASN A 15 -7.82 1.02 8.53
CA ASN A 15 -8.43 1.04 7.18
C ASN A 15 -8.18 -0.27 6.41
N TYR A 16 -7.18 -1.06 6.82
CA TYR A 16 -6.78 -2.33 6.24
C TYR A 16 -7.11 -3.54 7.11
N SER A 17 -7.94 -3.37 8.15
CA SER A 17 -8.30 -4.43 9.11
C SER A 17 -8.93 -5.66 8.44
N GLU A 18 -9.59 -5.49 7.30
CA GLU A 18 -10.15 -6.59 6.51
C GLU A 18 -9.10 -7.60 6.04
N LEU A 19 -7.86 -7.15 5.77
CA LEU A 19 -6.77 -8.03 5.34
C LEU A 19 -6.37 -9.06 6.42
N CYS A 20 -6.74 -8.83 7.68
CA CYS A 20 -6.55 -9.81 8.76
C CYS A 20 -7.36 -11.10 8.54
N TYR A 21 -8.43 -11.04 7.75
CA TYR A 21 -9.36 -12.15 7.48
C TYR A 21 -8.99 -13.00 6.26
N LEU A 22 -7.84 -12.78 5.64
CA LEU A 22 -7.29 -13.57 4.54
C LEU A 22 -6.81 -14.97 5.00
N GLN A 23 -7.71 -15.76 5.61
CA GLN A 23 -7.38 -17.10 6.12
C GLN A 23 -7.11 -18.10 4.98
N GLU A 24 -7.77 -17.91 3.84
CA GLU A 24 -7.60 -18.75 2.63
C GLU A 24 -6.31 -18.43 1.86
N PHE A 25 -5.64 -17.32 2.18
CA PHE A 25 -4.46 -16.81 1.49
C PHE A 25 -3.33 -16.50 2.51
N PRO A 26 -2.71 -17.53 3.11
CA PRO A 26 -1.73 -17.37 4.19
C PRO A 26 -0.50 -16.55 3.81
N LEU A 27 0.00 -16.68 2.57
CA LEU A 27 1.17 -15.93 2.13
C LEU A 27 0.82 -14.45 1.96
N ILE A 28 -0.31 -14.14 1.33
CA ILE A 28 -0.77 -12.75 1.17
C ILE A 28 -1.02 -12.12 2.54
N LYS A 29 -1.64 -12.85 3.47
CA LYS A 29 -1.84 -12.41 4.85
C LYS A 29 -0.52 -12.09 5.54
N GLN A 30 0.48 -12.95 5.39
CA GLN A 30 1.81 -12.72 5.94
C GLN A 30 2.42 -11.43 5.36
N VAL A 31 2.39 -11.27 4.04
CA VAL A 31 2.92 -10.08 3.37
C VAL A 31 2.21 -8.80 3.84
N CYS A 32 0.88 -8.81 3.98
CA CYS A 32 0.13 -7.67 4.49
C CYS A 32 0.55 -7.34 5.94
N THR A 33 0.77 -8.34 6.78
CA THR A 33 1.21 -8.16 8.17
C THR A 33 2.62 -7.55 8.25
N GLU A 34 3.53 -8.01 7.39
CA GLU A 34 4.88 -7.46 7.27
C GLU A 34 4.85 -6.00 6.80
N LEU A 35 4.02 -5.68 5.81
CA LEU A 35 3.81 -4.31 5.32
C LEU A 35 3.27 -3.37 6.42
N GLN A 36 2.25 -3.80 7.16
CA GLN A 36 1.69 -3.03 8.29
C GLN A 36 2.73 -2.82 9.41
N THR A 37 3.57 -3.82 9.66
CA THR A 37 4.66 -3.71 10.64
C THR A 37 5.69 -2.69 10.20
N ARG A 38 6.16 -2.80 8.95
CA ARG A 38 7.12 -1.86 8.36
C ARG A 38 6.59 -0.43 8.29
N PHE A 39 5.29 -0.25 8.02
CA PHE A 39 4.65 1.07 8.04
C PHE A 39 4.82 1.76 9.40
N LYS A 40 4.52 1.03 10.49
CA LYS A 40 4.71 1.53 11.87
C LYS A 40 6.17 1.84 12.16
N GLU A 41 7.08 0.96 11.77
CA GLU A 41 8.52 1.17 11.94
C GLU A 41 8.98 2.49 11.28
N ILE A 42 8.56 2.74 10.04
CA ILE A 42 8.89 3.99 9.33
C ILE A 42 8.31 5.20 10.04
N CYS A 43 7.07 5.13 10.56
CA CYS A 43 6.46 6.25 11.28
C CYS A 43 7.15 6.57 12.61
N TYR A 44 7.73 5.57 13.28
CA TYR A 44 8.39 5.74 14.58
C TYR A 44 9.91 5.96 14.49
N THR A 45 10.49 5.75 13.30
CA THR A 45 11.92 5.99 13.06
C THR A 45 12.16 7.46 12.73
N GLU A 46 13.20 8.06 13.32
CA GLU A 46 13.65 9.39 12.92
C GLU A 46 14.19 9.35 11.48
N TYR A 47 13.67 10.21 10.62
CA TYR A 47 14.07 10.32 9.22
C TYR A 47 14.68 11.69 8.95
N ASP A 48 15.91 11.71 8.43
CA ASP A 48 16.57 12.96 8.02
C ASP A 48 15.91 13.56 6.76
N ASN A 49 15.28 12.73 5.94
CA ASN A 49 14.62 13.13 4.70
C ASN A 49 13.13 12.78 4.72
N VAL A 50 12.29 13.79 5.00
CA VAL A 50 10.83 13.66 5.05
C VAL A 50 10.23 13.18 3.72
N LEU A 51 10.79 13.60 2.58
CA LEU A 51 10.27 13.16 1.27
C LEU A 51 10.55 11.68 1.05
N GLN A 52 11.69 11.17 1.48
CA GLN A 52 12.00 9.74 1.42
C GLN A 52 11.07 8.94 2.35
N GLN A 53 10.83 9.44 3.56
CA GLN A 53 9.89 8.81 4.50
C GLN A 53 8.48 8.70 3.88
N MET A 54 8.00 9.79 3.27
CA MET A 54 6.70 9.79 2.59
C MET A 54 6.66 8.82 1.41
N ALA A 55 7.72 8.76 0.59
CA ALA A 55 7.81 7.82 -0.51
C ALA A 55 7.74 6.36 -0.03
N ASP A 56 8.47 6.02 1.03
CA ASP A 56 8.46 4.66 1.60
C ASP A 56 7.09 4.29 2.19
N LEU A 57 6.42 5.23 2.86
CA LEU A 57 5.07 5.01 3.40
C LEU A 57 4.04 4.81 2.27
N LEU A 58 4.12 5.61 1.21
CA LEU A 58 3.21 5.50 0.05
C LEU A 58 3.45 4.23 -0.76
N GLU A 59 4.70 3.77 -0.87
CA GLU A 59 5.01 2.47 -1.49
C GLU A 59 4.33 1.31 -0.74
N ILE A 60 4.27 1.38 0.59
CA ILE A 60 3.57 0.38 1.42
C ILE A 60 2.06 0.52 1.28
N ASP A 61 1.55 1.75 1.37
CA ASP A 61 0.13 2.04 1.27
C ASP A 61 -0.47 1.58 -0.05
N ALA A 62 0.19 1.85 -1.18
CA ALA A 62 -0.19 1.35 -2.50
C ALA A 62 -0.35 -0.18 -2.52
N GLN A 63 0.61 -0.92 -1.94
CA GLN A 63 0.51 -2.39 -1.89
C GLN A 63 -0.66 -2.86 -1.04
N LEU A 64 -0.85 -2.29 0.17
CA LEU A 64 -1.96 -2.64 1.05
C LEU A 64 -3.32 -2.35 0.40
N GLN A 65 -3.42 -1.22 -0.29
CA GLN A 65 -4.62 -0.82 -1.00
C GLN A 65 -4.93 -1.76 -2.17
N MET A 66 -3.93 -2.17 -2.95
CA MET A 66 -4.11 -3.18 -4.01
C MET A 66 -4.57 -4.53 -3.45
N PHE A 67 -3.98 -5.01 -2.35
CA PHE A 67 -4.45 -6.24 -1.69
C PHE A 67 -5.88 -6.11 -1.18
N LEU A 68 -6.25 -4.94 -0.64
CA LEU A 68 -7.60 -4.69 -0.13
C LEU A 68 -8.63 -4.66 -1.25
N GLU A 69 -8.31 -4.05 -2.39
CA GLU A 69 -9.15 -4.06 -3.58
C GLU A 69 -9.35 -5.49 -4.09
N PHE A 70 -8.29 -6.28 -4.17
CA PHE A 70 -8.39 -7.69 -4.56
C PHE A 70 -9.27 -8.50 -3.61
N PHE A 71 -9.14 -8.25 -2.31
CA PHE A 71 -9.98 -8.91 -1.31
C PHE A 71 -11.46 -8.52 -1.47
N ARG A 72 -11.75 -7.23 -1.56
CA ARG A 72 -13.13 -6.71 -1.61
C ARG A 72 -13.87 -7.05 -2.91
N HIS A 73 -13.14 -7.33 -3.98
CA HIS A 73 -13.69 -7.72 -5.27
C HIS A 73 -13.55 -9.22 -5.56
N ASP A 74 -13.19 -10.03 -4.57
CA ASP A 74 -12.98 -11.48 -4.70
C ASP A 74 -11.97 -11.88 -5.80
N PHE A 75 -11.12 -10.96 -6.25
CA PHE A 75 -10.20 -11.16 -7.37
C PHE A 75 -9.16 -12.25 -7.10
N PHE A 76 -8.79 -12.50 -5.84
CA PHE A 76 -7.89 -13.61 -5.52
C PHE A 76 -8.43 -14.97 -5.98
N LYS A 77 -9.76 -15.12 -6.06
CA LYS A 77 -10.41 -16.35 -6.56
C LYS A 77 -10.64 -16.30 -8.07
N GLU A 78 -10.94 -15.13 -8.62
CA GLU A 78 -11.27 -14.97 -10.05
C GLU A 78 -10.07 -15.10 -10.99
N ILE A 79 -8.89 -14.63 -10.58
CA ILE A 79 -7.71 -14.57 -11.46
C ILE A 79 -6.95 -15.90 -11.58
N GLU A 80 -7.32 -16.91 -10.78
CA GLU A 80 -6.72 -18.25 -10.78
C GLU A 80 -5.17 -18.27 -10.69
N LEU A 81 -4.57 -17.26 -10.05
CA LEU A 81 -3.12 -17.17 -9.85
C LEU A 81 -2.70 -17.72 -8.49
N ALA A 82 -1.46 -18.22 -8.40
CA ALA A 82 -0.86 -18.57 -7.12
C ALA A 82 -0.59 -17.30 -6.28
N GLU A 83 -0.60 -17.42 -4.96
CA GLU A 83 -0.34 -16.29 -4.04
C GLU A 83 0.99 -15.59 -4.34
N GLU A 84 2.04 -16.34 -4.69
CA GLU A 84 3.35 -15.79 -5.03
C GLU A 84 3.31 -14.91 -6.28
N GLU A 85 2.48 -15.26 -7.27
CA GLU A 85 2.32 -14.50 -8.50
C GLU A 85 1.58 -13.20 -8.24
N ILE A 86 0.54 -13.25 -7.41
CA ILE A 86 -0.22 -12.08 -6.96
C ILE A 86 0.69 -11.12 -6.20
N VAL A 87 1.49 -11.63 -5.25
CA VAL A 87 2.45 -10.82 -4.49
C VAL A 87 3.49 -10.19 -5.42
N LYS A 88 4.02 -10.93 -6.39
CA LYS A 88 4.98 -10.39 -7.38
C LYS A 88 4.36 -9.29 -8.24
N MET A 89 3.13 -9.48 -8.69
CA MET A 89 2.38 -8.51 -9.48
C MET A 89 2.16 -7.23 -8.67
N ILE A 90 1.63 -7.32 -7.45
CA ILE A 90 1.39 -6.15 -6.59
C ILE A 90 2.71 -5.42 -6.25
N LYS A 91 3.79 -6.15 -5.99
CA LYS A 91 5.12 -5.55 -5.76
C LYS A 91 5.65 -4.78 -6.98
N LYS A 92 5.29 -5.19 -8.19
CA LYS A 92 5.66 -4.51 -9.43
C LYS A 92 4.78 -3.29 -9.68
N ASP A 93 3.48 -3.44 -9.50
CA ASP A 93 2.48 -2.44 -9.92
C ASP A 93 2.29 -1.30 -8.92
N LYS A 94 2.73 -1.47 -7.67
CA LYS A 94 2.72 -0.39 -6.65
C LYS A 94 3.32 0.93 -7.15
N ASN A 95 4.32 0.87 -8.02
CA ASN A 95 5.05 2.05 -8.50
C ASN A 95 4.17 2.96 -9.37
N VAL A 96 3.13 2.39 -10.00
CA VAL A 96 2.19 3.11 -10.87
C VAL A 96 0.81 3.31 -10.25
N TYR A 97 0.57 2.77 -9.05
CA TYR A 97 -0.75 2.76 -8.40
C TYR A 97 -1.36 4.17 -8.29
N TYR A 98 -0.68 5.12 -7.63
CA TYR A 98 -1.22 6.47 -7.47
C TYR A 98 -1.34 7.25 -8.78
N ARG A 99 -0.47 6.97 -9.75
CA ARG A 99 -0.59 7.54 -11.09
C ARG A 99 -1.89 7.07 -11.76
N GLN A 100 -2.18 5.77 -11.70
CA GLN A 100 -3.41 5.19 -12.24
C GLN A 100 -4.65 5.75 -11.52
N MET A 101 -4.61 5.86 -10.19
CA MET A 101 -5.68 6.47 -9.39
C MET A 101 -5.94 7.94 -9.75
N ALA A 102 -4.90 8.67 -10.16
CA ALA A 102 -5.03 10.05 -10.64
C ALA A 102 -5.50 10.15 -12.11
N GLY A 103 -5.77 9.03 -12.78
CA GLY A 103 -6.18 8.98 -14.19
C GLY A 103 -5.05 9.31 -15.17
N ILE A 104 -3.80 9.16 -14.76
CA ILE A 104 -2.63 9.55 -15.55
C ILE A 104 -2.05 8.30 -16.24
N GLY A 105 -1.87 8.36 -17.56
CA GLY A 105 -1.28 7.27 -18.32
C GLY A 105 0.22 7.11 -18.03
N THR A 106 0.76 5.89 -18.15
CA THR A 106 2.21 5.64 -18.03
C THR A 106 3.03 6.35 -19.13
N ASN A 107 2.38 6.71 -20.23
CA ASN A 107 2.94 7.50 -21.33
C ASN A 107 2.92 9.02 -21.10
N GLN A 108 2.29 9.50 -20.03
CA GLN A 108 2.22 10.92 -19.67
C GLN A 108 3.30 11.27 -18.64
N LYS A 109 3.76 12.51 -18.63
CA LYS A 109 4.69 12.97 -17.58
C LYS A 109 3.93 13.02 -16.25
N ALA A 110 4.40 12.30 -15.23
CA ALA A 110 3.82 12.41 -13.90
C ALA A 110 3.97 13.86 -13.37
N PRO A 111 2.94 14.42 -12.72
CA PRO A 111 3.06 15.68 -11.99
C PRO A 111 4.22 15.60 -10.99
N HIS A 112 4.98 16.69 -10.82
CA HIS A 112 6.16 16.66 -9.93
C HIS A 112 5.83 16.19 -8.51
N GLY A 113 4.63 16.48 -8.02
CA GLY A 113 4.16 15.98 -6.71
C GLY A 113 3.97 14.46 -6.64
N LEU A 114 3.76 13.76 -7.77
CA LEU A 114 3.63 12.31 -7.86
C LEU A 114 4.95 11.61 -8.19
N ILE A 115 5.87 12.28 -8.90
CA ILE A 115 7.21 11.75 -9.22
C ILE A 115 7.97 11.32 -7.95
N TYR A 116 7.81 12.06 -6.85
CA TYR A 116 8.47 11.74 -5.58
C TYR A 116 7.77 10.64 -4.76
N LEU A 117 6.60 10.15 -5.17
CA LEU A 117 5.72 9.36 -4.28
C LEU A 117 5.56 7.88 -4.68
N SER A 118 6.07 7.44 -5.83
CA SER A 118 6.05 6.01 -6.17
C SER A 118 6.91 5.57 -7.37
N GLU A 119 7.50 6.49 -8.14
CA GLU A 119 8.24 6.14 -9.35
C GLU A 119 9.75 6.09 -9.08
N LYS A 120 10.33 4.91 -9.25
CA LYS A 120 11.78 4.69 -9.32
C LYS A 120 12.14 4.19 -10.70
#